data_AF-A0A1H4Z7X7-F1
#
_entry.id   AF-A0A1H4Z7X7-F1
#
_cell.length_a   1.000
_cell.length_b   1.000
_cell.length_c   1.000
_cell.angle_alpha   90.00
_cell.angle_beta   90.00
_cell.angle_gamma   90.00
#
_symmetry.space_group_name_H-M   'P 1'
#
loop_
_entity.id
_entity.type
_entity.pdbx_description
1 polymer ?
#
loop_
_entity_poly.entity_id
_entity_poly.type
_entity_poly.pdbx_seq_one_letter_code
_entity_poly.pdbx_strand_id
1 'polypeptide(L)'
;MNHEALAMDLIERTHRAAEQVAGLAAHTGITFKTSDVVDAVERDLPADYPAPTVQGALTRRDVITSMAEDILTGAIYEDHA
;
A
#
# COMPACT_ATOMS: atom_id res chain seq x y z
N MET A 1 3.51 18.89 -9.19
CA MET A 1 2.80 17.96 -8.28
C MET A 1 3.42 18.09 -6.91
N ASN A 2 2.61 18.19 -5.84
CA ASN A 2 3.09 18.22 -4.46
C ASN A 2 3.42 16.78 -4.03
N HIS A 3 4.59 16.55 -3.42
CA HIS A 3 5.00 15.21 -2.94
C HIS A 3 4.05 14.67 -1.86
N GLU A 4 3.46 15.55 -1.06
CA GLU A 4 2.46 15.22 -0.05
C GLU A 4 1.18 14.62 -0.68
N ALA A 5 0.72 15.20 -1.80
CA ALA A 5 -0.43 14.68 -2.53
C ALA A 5 -0.16 13.30 -3.14
N LEU A 6 1.06 13.04 -3.59
CA LEU A 6 1.47 11.72 -4.10
C LEU A 6 1.58 10.68 -2.97
N ALA A 7 2.06 11.09 -1.79
CA ALA A 7 2.12 10.21 -0.63
C ALA A 7 0.70 9.84 -0.16
N MET A 8 -0.21 10.82 -0.06
CA MET A 8 -1.61 10.57 0.29
C MET A 8 -2.33 9.68 -0.72
N ASP A 9 -2.12 9.89 -2.03
CA ASP A 9 -2.70 9.03 -3.08
C ASP A 9 -2.21 7.57 -2.94
N LEU A 10 -0.92 7.38 -2.66
CA LEU A 10 -0.35 6.05 -2.47
C LEU A 10 -0.89 5.37 -1.21
N ILE A 11 -1.06 6.11 -0.11
CA ILE A 11 -1.65 5.60 1.14
C ILE A 11 -3.10 5.18 0.90
N GLU A 12 -3.92 6.01 0.27
CA GLU A 12 -5.34 5.72 -0.01
C GLU A 12 -5.49 4.46 -0.88
N ARG A 13 -4.67 4.33 -1.93
CA ARG A 13 -4.66 3.13 -2.78
C ARG A 13 -4.24 1.89 -2.01
N THR A 14 -3.22 2.01 -1.17
CA THR A 14 -2.73 0.89 -0.35
C THR A 14 -3.78 0.44 0.66
N HIS A 15 -4.48 1.40 1.29
CA HIS A 15 -5.60 1.13 2.19
C HIS A 15 -6.72 0.36 1.50
N ARG A 16 -7.18 0.86 0.35
CA ARG A 16 -8.23 0.19 -0.43
C ARG A 16 -7.83 -1.21 -0.88
N ALA A 17 -6.58 -1.40 -1.29
CA ALA A 17 -6.06 -2.71 -1.67
C ALA A 17 -6.02 -3.68 -0.47
N ALA A 18 -5.55 -3.20 0.70
CA ALA A 18 -5.52 -3.98 1.92
C ALA A 18 -6.94 -4.40 2.37
N GLU A 19 -7.92 -3.49 2.31
CA GLU A 19 -9.32 -3.79 2.62
C GLU A 19 -9.92 -4.83 1.67
N GLN A 20 -9.65 -4.73 0.36
CA GLN A 20 -10.11 -5.71 -0.63
C GLN A 20 -9.52 -7.10 -0.36
N VAL A 21 -8.22 -7.16 -0.09
CA VAL A 21 -7.53 -8.42 0.22
C VAL A 21 -8.05 -9.01 1.53
N ALA A 22 -8.24 -8.19 2.57
CA ALA A 22 -8.81 -8.63 3.85
C ALA A 22 -10.26 -9.14 3.69
N GLY A 23 -11.09 -8.42 2.92
CA GLY A 23 -12.46 -8.83 2.62
C GLY A 23 -12.51 -10.15 1.84
N LEU A 24 -11.61 -10.34 0.87
CA LEU A 24 -11.50 -11.58 0.12
C LEU A 24 -11.01 -12.74 1.01
N ALA A 25 -10.05 -12.48 1.90
CA ALA A 25 -9.57 -13.45 2.88
C ALA A 25 -10.71 -13.93 3.79
N ALA A 26 -11.50 -12.99 4.33
CA ALA A 26 -12.64 -13.28 5.19
C ALA A 26 -13.74 -14.04 4.45
N HIS A 27 -14.00 -13.70 3.19
CA HIS A 27 -15.05 -14.35 2.39
C HIS A 27 -14.66 -15.77 1.92
N THR A 28 -13.41 -15.96 1.53
CA THR A 28 -12.95 -17.22 0.90
C THR A 28 -12.27 -18.17 1.87
N GLY A 29 -11.82 -17.69 3.03
CA GLY A 29 -10.98 -18.44 3.96
C GLY A 29 -9.55 -18.67 3.46
N ILE A 30 -9.15 -18.02 2.35
CA ILE A 30 -7.81 -18.12 1.78
C ILE A 30 -6.92 -17.08 2.47
N THR A 31 -5.72 -17.49 2.89
CA THR A 31 -4.70 -16.58 3.41
C THR A 31 -4.03 -15.84 2.26
N PHE A 32 -3.93 -14.52 2.38
CA PHE A 32 -3.19 -13.66 1.46
C PHE A 32 -1.89 -13.16 2.10
N LYS A 33 -0.95 -12.73 1.26
CA LYS A 33 0.33 -12.16 1.66
C LYS A 33 0.33 -10.66 1.39
N THR A 34 1.21 -9.93 2.09
CA THR A 34 1.46 -8.50 1.81
C THR A 34 1.79 -8.23 0.34
N SER A 35 2.49 -9.17 -0.32
CA SER A 35 2.79 -9.07 -1.75
C SER A 35 1.55 -8.95 -2.63
N ASP A 36 0.43 -9.57 -2.24
CA ASP A 36 -0.83 -9.52 -2.99
C ASP A 36 -1.44 -8.10 -2.93
N VAL A 37 -1.28 -7.40 -1.80
CA VAL A 37 -1.66 -5.99 -1.65
C VAL A 37 -0.76 -5.11 -2.52
N VAL A 38 0.56 -5.33 -2.49
CA VAL A 38 1.52 -4.57 -3.29
C VAL A 38 1.22 -4.72 -4.79
N ASP A 39 0.92 -5.94 -5.24
CA ASP A 39 0.59 -6.21 -6.64
C ASP A 39 -0.75 -5.58 -7.05
N ALA A 40 -1.74 -5.56 -6.15
CA ALA A 40 -3.01 -4.87 -6.39
C ALA A 40 -2.82 -3.35 -6.55
N VAL A 41 -2.00 -2.72 -5.68
CA VAL A 41 -1.67 -1.29 -5.78
C VAL A 41 -0.91 -1.01 -7.08
N GLU A 42 0.15 -1.77 -7.37
CA GLU A 42 0.96 -1.60 -8.57
C GLU A 42 0.13 -1.73 -9.87
N ARG A 43 -0.89 -2.59 -9.87
CA ARG A 43 -1.81 -2.75 -11.02
C ARG A 43 -2.77 -1.56 -11.18
N ASP A 44 -3.12 -0.89 -10.09
CA ASP A 44 -4.04 0.26 -10.09
C ASP A 44 -3.32 1.60 -10.36
N LEU A 45 -1.99 1.62 -10.24
CA LEU A 45 -1.21 2.82 -10.53
C LEU A 45 -1.16 3.11 -12.04
N PRO A 46 -1.33 4.39 -12.43
CA PRO A 46 -1.21 4.78 -13.83
C PRO A 46 0.25 4.63 -14.32
N ALA A 47 0.42 4.41 -15.62
CA ALA A 47 1.73 4.14 -16.23
C ALA A 47 2.72 5.31 -16.09
N ASP A 48 2.22 6.53 -15.92
CA ASP A 48 2.98 7.76 -15.72
C ASP A 48 3.11 8.16 -14.24
N TYR A 49 2.80 7.25 -13.31
CA TYR A 49 2.91 7.54 -11.88
C TYR A 49 4.36 7.88 -11.50
N PRO A 50 4.59 8.97 -10.75
CA PRO A 50 5.94 9.39 -10.39
C PRO A 50 6.70 8.30 -9.64
N ALA A 51 7.93 8.03 -10.08
CA ALA A 51 8.83 7.18 -9.32
C ALA A 51 9.17 7.84 -7.97
N PRO A 52 9.36 7.05 -6.89
CA PRO A 52 9.82 7.59 -5.62
C PRO A 52 11.14 8.35 -5.82
N THR A 53 11.23 9.54 -5.24
CA THR A 53 12.42 10.41 -5.37
C THR A 53 13.59 9.97 -4.47
N VAL A 54 13.46 8.84 -3.77
CA VAL A 54 14.49 8.35 -2.85
C VAL A 54 15.62 7.72 -3.68
N GLN A 55 16.75 8.42 -3.78
CA GLN A 55 17.95 7.93 -4.46
C GLN A 55 18.38 6.59 -3.88
N GLY A 56 18.16 5.51 -4.64
CA GLY A 56 18.97 4.30 -4.64
C GLY A 56 18.73 3.24 -3.56
N ALA A 57 17.74 3.38 -2.66
CA ALA A 57 17.53 2.36 -1.62
C ALA A 57 16.11 1.81 -1.47
N LEU A 58 15.07 2.60 -1.80
CA LEU A 58 13.68 2.17 -1.63
C LEU A 58 12.95 2.26 -2.97
N THR A 59 12.52 1.12 -3.47
CA THR A 59 11.64 1.04 -4.63
C THR A 59 10.22 1.43 -4.24
N ARG A 60 9.38 1.75 -5.23
CA ARG A 60 7.94 2.01 -5.00
C ARG A 60 7.27 0.84 -4.29
N ARG A 61 7.66 -0.39 -4.64
CA ARG A 61 7.16 -1.61 -4.02
C ARG A 61 7.57 -1.71 -2.55
N ASP A 62 8.78 -1.29 -2.19
CA ASP A 62 9.23 -1.29 -0.79
C ASP A 62 8.40 -0.31 0.04
N VAL A 63 8.09 0.87 -0.52
CA VAL A 63 7.23 1.87 0.12
C VAL A 63 5.81 1.33 0.31
N ILE A 64 5.21 0.74 -0.73
CA ILE A 64 3.88 0.13 -0.63
C ILE A 64 3.89 -1.04 0.35
N THR A 65 4.96 -1.85 0.39
CA THR A 65 5.10 -2.98 1.32
C THR A 65 5.06 -2.48 2.76
N SER A 66 5.87 -1.46 3.09
CA SER A 66 5.87 -0.85 4.43
C SER A 66 4.47 -0.33 4.80
N MET A 67 3.82 0.43 3.89
CA MET A 67 2.48 0.94 4.14
C MET A 67 1.45 -0.17 4.35
N ALA A 68 1.51 -1.24 3.57
CA ALA A 68 0.61 -2.38 3.69
C ALA A 68 0.83 -3.13 5.02
N GLU A 69 2.07 -3.29 5.45
CA GLU A 69 2.40 -3.86 6.77
C GLU A 69 1.85 -2.99 7.90
N ASP A 70 2.03 -1.67 7.82
CA ASP A 70 1.53 -0.73 8.82
C ASP A 70 0.00 -0.72 8.90
N ILE A 71 -0.70 -0.84 7.76
CA ILE A 71 -2.17 -0.95 7.71
C ILE A 71 -2.65 -2.27 8.30
N LEU A 72 -2.03 -3.40 7.92
CA LEU A 72 -2.47 -4.74 8.31
C LEU A 72 -2.16 -5.05 9.78
N THR A 73 -1.07 -4.48 10.32
CA THR A 73 -0.74 -4.59 11.75
C THR A 73 -1.53 -3.61 12.61
N GLY A 74 -2.16 -2.61 12.00
CA GLY A 74 -2.85 -1.52 12.70
C GLY A 74 -1.90 -0.44 13.22
N ALA A 75 -0.59 -0.53 12.96
CA ALA A 75 0.42 0.41 13.42
C ALA A 75 0.18 1.84 12.90
N ILE A 76 -0.45 2.00 11.73
CA ILE A 76 -0.89 3.31 11.22
C ILE A 76 -1.89 4.02 12.16
N TYR A 77 -2.59 3.27 13.01
CA TYR A 77 -3.57 3.78 13.96
C TYR A 77 -3.05 3.86 15.41
N GLU A 78 -1.90 3.25 15.70
CA GLU A 78 -1.34 3.21 17.07
C GLU A 78 -0.66 4.53 17.49
N ASP A 79 -0.22 5.37 16.54
CA ASP A 79 0.35 6.70 16.82
C ASP A 79 -0.70 7.76 17.25
N HIS A 80 -1.98 7.37 17.38
CA HIS A 80 -3.09 8.24 17.78
C HIS A 80 -3.74 7.87 19.14
N ALA A 81 -3.11 7.03 19.97
CA ALA A 81 -3.61 6.63 21.30
C ALA A 81 -2.97 7.38 22.48
#